data_AF-A0AAN8WNX6-F1
#
_entry.id   AF-A0AAN8WNX6-F1
#
_cell.length_a   1.000
_cell.length_b   1.000
_cell.length_c   1.000
_cell.angle_alpha   90.00
_cell.angle_beta   90.00
_cell.angle_gamma   90.00
#
_symmetry.space_group_name_H-M   'P 1'
#
loop_
_entity.id
_entity.type
_entity.pdbx_description
1 polymer ?
#
loop_
_entity_poly.entity_id
_entity_poly.type
_entity_poly.pdbx_seq_one_letter_code
_entity_poly.pdbx_strand_id
1 'polypeptide(L)'
;MSPQNGEMIFQVENGVQIFFIYPDGRVTSPSYPSFLAVFTFPQPIGGATNPNGARGFLQVGEWSYPLVPAQSPVLHSFYGAYMFPDVTNSVPGTSVGVILPDAVDKDTRGLFEQILTQLTCYQLQETPVGVDADQQAQLVQYTTSQRIASGLVAVLWNNAMFPNILSKYSASYCWDANLRPIAQ
;
A
#
# COMPACT_ATOMS: atom_id res chain seq x y z
N MET A 1 24.84 9.68 18.32
CA MET A 1 24.19 8.68 17.46
C MET A 1 24.36 9.15 16.03
N SER A 2 25.15 8.45 15.21
CA SER A 2 25.31 8.83 13.79
C SER A 2 23.97 8.69 13.08
N PRO A 3 23.61 9.59 12.15
CA PRO A 3 22.45 9.39 11.31
C PRO A 3 22.60 8.04 10.62
N GLN A 4 21.60 7.18 10.73
CA GLN A 4 21.60 5.93 9.99
C GLN A 4 21.55 6.30 8.51
N ASN A 5 22.64 6.07 7.77
CA ASN A 5 22.69 6.31 6.33
C ASN A 5 21.70 5.33 5.68
N GLY A 6 20.49 5.81 5.38
CA GLY A 6 19.53 5.07 4.59
C GLY A 6 20.01 4.97 3.15
N GLU A 7 20.05 3.76 2.61
CA GLU A 7 20.37 3.50 1.21
C GLU A 7 19.07 3.44 0.40
N MET A 8 19.00 4.18 -0.71
CA MET A 8 17.90 4.07 -1.65
C MET A 8 18.11 2.82 -2.51
N ILE A 9 17.14 1.90 -2.48
CA ILE A 9 17.23 0.62 -3.19
C ILE A 9 16.26 0.50 -4.37
N PHE A 10 15.29 1.42 -4.46
CA PHE A 10 14.28 1.43 -5.52
C PHE A 10 13.75 2.83 -5.73
N GLN A 11 13.48 3.20 -6.99
CA GLN A 11 12.90 4.48 -7.34
C GLN A 11 12.03 4.40 -8.61
N VAL A 12 10.90 5.10 -8.59
CA VAL A 12 10.13 5.50 -9.77
C VAL A 12 10.10 7.03 -9.78
N GLU A 13 10.70 7.65 -10.80
CA GLU A 13 10.97 9.09 -10.79
C GLU A 13 9.72 9.97 -10.84
N ASN A 14 8.67 9.51 -11.52
CA ASN A 14 7.44 10.28 -11.70
C ASN A 14 6.25 9.37 -12.04
N GLY A 15 5.03 9.91 -12.00
CA GLY A 15 3.81 9.25 -12.44
C GLY A 15 3.08 8.47 -11.34
N VAL A 16 3.66 8.36 -10.14
CA VAL A 16 3.05 7.65 -9.02
C VAL A 16 1.99 8.53 -8.36
N GLN A 17 0.82 7.98 -8.10
CA GLN A 17 -0.29 8.70 -7.48
C GLN A 17 -0.76 7.99 -6.22
N ILE A 18 -1.25 8.77 -5.25
CA ILE A 18 -1.89 8.23 -4.05
C ILE A 18 -3.33 8.69 -3.92
N PHE A 19 -4.15 7.88 -3.27
CA PHE A 19 -5.50 8.26 -2.83
C PHE A 19 -5.76 7.71 -1.43
N PHE A 20 -6.63 8.37 -0.68
CA PHE A 20 -6.97 7.98 0.69
C PHE A 20 -8.36 7.35 0.73
N ILE A 21 -8.52 6.36 1.59
CA ILE A 21 -9.78 5.70 1.90
C ILE A 21 -10.04 5.88 3.38
N TYR A 22 -11.14 6.55 3.71
CA TYR A 22 -11.54 6.78 5.09
C TYR A 22 -12.45 5.64 5.59
N PRO A 23 -12.52 5.42 6.92
CA PRO A 23 -13.34 4.37 7.51
C PRO A 23 -14.84 4.48 7.21
N ASP A 24 -15.33 5.68 6.90
CA ASP A 24 -16.72 5.94 6.50
C ASP A 24 -17.00 5.60 5.02
N GLY A 25 -16.02 5.02 4.33
CA GLY A 25 -16.10 4.61 2.93
C GLY A 25 -15.81 5.73 1.94
N ARG A 26 -15.49 6.95 2.39
CA ARG A 26 -15.09 8.03 1.49
C ARG A 26 -13.72 7.76 0.87
N VAL A 27 -13.61 8.07 -0.42
CA VAL A 27 -12.37 7.95 -1.19
C VAL A 27 -12.01 9.31 -1.79
N THR A 28 -10.74 9.70 -1.70
CA THR A 28 -10.27 10.94 -2.34
C THR A 28 -10.02 10.74 -3.83
N SER A 29 -10.02 11.83 -4.59
CA SER A 29 -9.38 11.83 -5.91
C SER A 29 -7.89 11.47 -5.75
N PRO A 30 -7.28 10.79 -6.74
CA PRO A 30 -5.83 10.65 -6.82
C PRO A 30 -5.13 12.00 -6.72
N SER A 31 -3.97 11.99 -6.08
CA SER A 31 -3.05 13.13 -6.00
C SER A 31 -2.51 13.51 -7.37
N TYR A 32 -1.86 14.68 -7.44
CA TYR A 32 -0.95 14.95 -8.56
C TYR A 32 0.15 13.87 -8.60
N PRO A 33 0.60 13.49 -9.81
CA PRO A 33 1.70 12.55 -9.96
C PRO A 33 2.97 13.01 -9.22
N SER A 34 3.66 12.05 -8.63
CA SER A 34 4.89 12.25 -7.87
C SER A 34 5.85 11.07 -8.09
N PHE A 35 6.93 11.05 -7.32
CA PHE A 35 7.91 9.97 -7.28
C PHE A 35 7.53 8.92 -6.24
N LEU A 36 8.11 7.73 -6.38
CA LEU A 36 8.18 6.72 -5.32
C LEU A 36 9.63 6.33 -5.08
N ALA A 37 10.03 6.22 -3.82
CA ALA A 37 11.35 5.71 -3.45
C ALA A 37 11.25 4.75 -2.26
N VAL A 38 12.12 3.75 -2.22
CA VAL A 38 12.29 2.86 -1.07
C VAL A 38 13.69 3.02 -0.52
N PHE A 39 13.76 3.30 0.77
CA PHE A 39 15.00 3.42 1.51
C PHE A 39 15.11 2.30 2.53
N THR A 40 16.32 1.76 2.71
CA THR A 40 16.62 0.73 3.71
C THR A 40 17.73 1.17 4.65
N PHE A 41 17.70 0.64 5.86
CA PHE A 41 18.71 0.88 6.88
C PHE A 41 19.52 -0.40 7.13
N PRO A 42 20.84 -0.29 7.34
CA PRO A 42 21.68 -1.45 7.65
C PRO A 42 21.37 -2.07 9.02
N GLN A 43 20.69 -1.35 9.90
CA GLN A 43 20.21 -1.81 11.20
C GLN A 43 18.75 -1.39 11.37
N PRO A 44 17.93 -2.14 12.14
CA PRO A 44 16.57 -1.70 12.42
C PRO A 44 16.57 -0.35 13.15
N ILE A 45 15.53 0.45 12.91
CA ILE A 45 15.27 1.65 13.70
C ILE A 45 15.03 1.22 15.17
N GLY A 46 15.81 1.79 16.09
CA GLY A 46 15.88 1.34 17.48
C GLY A 46 17.06 0.42 17.81
N GLY A 47 17.88 0.05 16.81
CA GLY A 47 19.12 -0.69 17.01
C GLY A 47 18.92 -2.10 17.55
N ALA A 48 19.95 -2.66 18.19
CA ALA A 48 19.93 -4.02 18.74
C ALA A 48 18.85 -4.26 19.82
N THR A 49 18.33 -3.19 20.44
CA THR A 49 17.29 -3.28 21.46
C THR A 49 15.88 -3.41 20.87
N ASN A 50 15.71 -3.18 19.57
CA ASN A 50 14.47 -3.46 18.86
C ASN A 50 14.75 -4.21 17.54
N PRO A 51 15.00 -5.54 17.60
CA PRO A 51 15.29 -6.34 16.41
C PRO A 51 14.13 -6.37 15.39
N ASN A 52 12.92 -6.05 15.86
CA ASN A 52 11.69 -5.96 15.07
C ASN A 52 11.38 -4.52 14.61
N GLY A 53 12.33 -3.59 14.71
CA GLY A 53 12.18 -2.23 14.23
C GLY A 53 12.08 -2.15 12.71
N ALA A 54 11.60 -1.01 12.22
CA ALA A 54 11.56 -0.73 10.78
C ALA A 54 12.95 -0.87 10.15
N ARG A 55 13.02 -1.59 9.03
CA ARG A 55 14.24 -1.79 8.23
C ARG A 55 14.39 -0.75 7.12
N GLY A 56 13.41 0.14 6.99
CA GLY A 56 13.36 1.11 5.92
C GLY A 56 12.05 1.88 5.95
N PHE A 57 11.86 2.70 4.93
CA PHE A 57 10.59 3.35 4.67
C PHE A 57 10.36 3.46 3.16
N LEU A 58 9.10 3.43 2.78
CA LEU A 58 8.62 3.75 1.45
C LEU A 58 8.15 5.20 1.46
N GLN A 59 8.48 5.96 0.42
CA GLN A 59 8.09 7.34 0.27
C GLN A 59 7.40 7.54 -1.07
N VAL A 60 6.25 8.22 -1.07
CA VAL A 60 5.54 8.67 -2.27
C VAL A 60 5.21 10.15 -2.12
N GLY A 61 5.96 11.01 -2.82
CA GLY A 61 5.91 12.45 -2.60
C GLY A 61 6.17 12.81 -1.13
N GLU A 62 5.15 13.38 -0.47
CA GLU A 62 5.19 13.76 0.95
C GLU A 62 4.70 12.67 1.90
N TRP A 63 4.05 11.62 1.39
CA TRP A 63 3.59 10.51 2.20
C TRP A 63 4.71 9.49 2.41
N SER A 64 4.81 8.93 3.62
CA SER A 64 5.80 7.90 3.94
C SER A 64 5.20 6.78 4.77
N TYR A 65 5.75 5.58 4.60
CA TYR A 65 5.28 4.36 5.24
C TYR A 65 6.44 3.54 5.78
N PRO A 66 6.46 3.17 7.08
CA PRO A 66 7.53 2.38 7.66
C PRO A 66 7.48 0.93 7.16
N LEU A 67 8.64 0.38 6.81
CA LEU A 67 8.77 -1.01 6.36
C LEU A 67 9.31 -1.87 7.52
N VAL A 68 8.40 -2.53 8.22
CA VAL A 68 8.69 -3.49 9.29
C VAL A 68 8.46 -4.90 8.75
N PRO A 69 9.51 -5.72 8.59
CA PRO A 69 9.38 -7.07 8.06
C PRO A 69 8.34 -7.89 8.82
N ALA A 70 7.48 -8.58 8.07
CA ALA A 70 6.39 -9.41 8.59
C ALA A 70 5.33 -8.69 9.48
N GLN A 71 5.40 -7.37 9.63
CA GLN A 71 4.44 -6.60 10.44
C GLN A 71 3.73 -5.50 9.68
N SER A 72 4.45 -4.72 8.86
CA SER A 72 3.82 -3.68 8.05
C SER A 72 2.91 -4.32 7.01
N PRO A 73 1.58 -4.16 7.05
CA PRO A 73 0.71 -4.77 6.06
C PRO A 73 0.79 -4.05 4.71
N VAL A 74 0.73 -4.82 3.62
CA VAL A 74 0.57 -4.31 2.26
C VAL A 74 -0.30 -5.27 1.46
N LEU A 75 -1.34 -4.75 0.80
CA LEU A 75 -2.21 -5.54 -0.07
C LEU A 75 -2.10 -5.03 -1.50
N HIS A 76 -1.64 -5.87 -2.41
CA HIS A 76 -1.75 -5.61 -3.84
C HIS A 76 -3.14 -6.01 -4.32
N SER A 77 -3.93 -5.01 -4.73
CA SER A 77 -5.29 -5.23 -5.19
C SER A 77 -5.33 -5.86 -6.57
N PHE A 78 -6.42 -6.57 -6.88
CA PHE A 78 -6.63 -7.17 -8.21
C PHE A 78 -6.74 -6.11 -9.34
N TYR A 79 -6.91 -4.84 -8.99
CA TYR A 79 -6.99 -3.72 -9.92
C TYR A 79 -5.69 -2.90 -9.98
N GLY A 80 -4.58 -3.43 -9.45
CA GLY A 80 -3.23 -2.90 -9.64
C GLY A 80 -2.80 -1.77 -8.69
N ALA A 81 -3.52 -1.56 -7.58
CA ALA A 81 -3.11 -0.60 -6.54
C ALA A 81 -2.49 -1.33 -5.35
N TYR A 82 -1.48 -0.71 -4.73
CA TYR A 82 -0.87 -1.19 -3.49
C TYR A 82 -1.48 -0.45 -2.31
N MET A 83 -2.09 -1.17 -1.38
CA MET A 83 -2.88 -0.60 -0.29
C MET A 83 -2.12 -0.74 1.02
N PHE A 84 -2.02 0.38 1.75
CA PHE A 84 -1.28 0.52 3.00
C PHE A 84 -2.18 1.17 4.06
N PRO A 85 -2.05 0.84 5.34
CA PRO A 85 -2.69 1.63 6.39
C PRO A 85 -2.01 3.00 6.51
N ASP A 86 -2.81 4.04 6.72
CA ASP A 86 -2.27 5.36 7.06
C ASP A 86 -2.09 5.48 8.57
N VAL A 87 -0.89 5.14 9.03
CA VAL A 87 -0.51 5.26 10.46
C VAL A 87 -0.24 6.70 10.89
N THR A 88 -0.21 7.65 9.95
CA THR A 88 0.08 9.06 10.21
C THR A 88 -1.17 9.94 10.25
N ASN A 89 -2.30 9.43 9.77
CA ASN A 89 -3.56 10.17 9.77
C ASN A 89 -4.12 10.36 11.19
N SER A 90 -4.82 11.48 11.40
CA SER A 90 -5.58 11.71 12.63
C SER A 90 -6.85 10.84 12.72
N VAL A 91 -7.31 10.28 11.60
CA VAL A 91 -8.47 9.39 11.52
C VAL A 91 -8.03 7.92 11.51
N PRO A 92 -8.22 7.16 12.61
CA PRO A 92 -7.84 5.74 12.68
C PRO A 92 -8.58 4.90 11.65
N GLY A 93 -7.89 3.91 11.07
CA GLY A 93 -8.47 3.02 10.05
C GLY A 93 -8.46 3.60 8.63
N THR A 94 -7.88 4.79 8.43
CA THR A 94 -7.63 5.34 7.09
C THR A 94 -6.58 4.49 6.38
N SER A 95 -6.75 4.29 5.09
CA SER A 95 -5.81 3.56 4.23
C SER A 95 -5.37 4.44 3.05
N VAL A 96 -4.18 4.19 2.53
CA VAL A 96 -3.60 4.83 1.35
C VAL A 96 -3.48 3.80 0.23
N GLY A 97 -4.01 4.10 -0.94
CA GLY A 97 -3.75 3.35 -2.17
C GLY A 97 -2.70 4.04 -3.01
N VAL A 98 -1.65 3.31 -3.39
CA VAL A 98 -0.56 3.75 -4.27
C VAL A 98 -0.76 3.14 -5.65
N ILE A 99 -0.68 3.96 -6.69
CA ILE A 99 -0.84 3.56 -8.09
C ILE A 99 0.47 3.85 -8.82
N LEU A 100 1.07 2.80 -9.41
CA LEU A 100 2.23 2.94 -10.28
C LEU A 100 1.78 3.28 -11.72
N PRO A 101 2.49 4.17 -12.43
CA PRO A 101 2.11 4.54 -13.79
C PRO A 101 2.32 3.37 -14.76
N ASP A 102 1.50 3.28 -15.80
CA ASP A 102 1.55 2.21 -16.80
C ASP A 102 2.88 2.10 -17.54
N ALA A 103 3.66 3.18 -17.56
CA ALA A 103 5.01 3.23 -18.13
C ALA A 103 6.03 2.38 -17.35
N VAL A 104 5.75 2.01 -16.09
CA VAL A 104 6.61 1.11 -15.32
C VAL A 104 6.48 -0.30 -15.90
N ASP A 105 7.60 -0.84 -16.38
CA ASP A 105 7.66 -2.17 -16.94
C ASP A 105 7.43 -3.28 -15.90
N LYS A 106 7.24 -4.50 -16.40
CA LYS A 106 6.95 -5.67 -15.56
C LYS A 106 8.12 -6.02 -14.63
N ASP A 107 9.35 -5.83 -15.07
CA ASP A 107 10.54 -6.17 -14.30
C ASP A 107 10.71 -5.23 -13.11
N THR A 108 10.52 -3.92 -13.32
CA THR A 108 10.55 -2.91 -12.28
C THR A 108 9.40 -3.10 -11.28
N ARG A 109 8.19 -3.43 -11.75
CA ARG A 109 7.06 -3.81 -10.86
C ARG A 109 7.39 -5.06 -10.05
N GLY A 110 7.95 -6.09 -10.69
CA GLY A 110 8.36 -7.32 -10.03
C GLY A 110 9.42 -7.09 -8.95
N LEU A 111 10.40 -6.22 -9.21
CA LEU A 111 11.40 -5.82 -8.21
C LEU A 111 10.75 -5.11 -7.01
N PHE A 112 9.82 -4.18 -7.26
CA PHE A 112 9.08 -3.51 -6.21
C PHE A 112 8.32 -4.50 -5.31
N GLU A 113 7.61 -5.45 -5.91
CA GLU A 113 6.87 -6.48 -5.19
C GLU A 113 7.77 -7.43 -4.39
N GLN A 114 8.96 -7.75 -4.90
CA GLN A 114 9.96 -8.52 -4.16
C GLN A 114 10.44 -7.76 -2.93
N ILE A 115 10.70 -6.46 -3.06
CA ILE A 115 11.10 -5.60 -1.94
C ILE A 115 9.98 -5.54 -0.89
N LEU A 116 8.73 -5.36 -1.31
CA LEU A 116 7.58 -5.38 -0.40
C LEU A 116 7.45 -6.74 0.30
N THR A 117 7.62 -7.85 -0.43
CA THR A 117 7.55 -9.19 0.15
C THR A 117 8.62 -9.43 1.22
N GLN A 118 9.81 -8.85 1.07
CA GLN A 118 10.91 -8.99 2.03
C GLN A 118 10.77 -8.07 3.25
N LEU A 119 10.31 -6.84 3.03
CA LEU A 119 10.34 -5.78 4.04
C LEU A 119 9.00 -5.52 4.73
N THR A 120 7.94 -6.23 4.31
CA THR A 120 6.57 -6.05 4.80
C THR A 120 5.84 -7.39 4.89
N CYS A 121 4.59 -7.38 5.32
CA CYS A 121 3.66 -8.49 5.18
C CYS A 121 2.81 -8.28 3.92
N TYR A 122 3.41 -8.58 2.77
CA TYR A 122 2.80 -8.40 1.46
C TYR A 122 1.80 -9.51 1.14
N GLN A 123 0.63 -9.13 0.62
CA GLN A 123 -0.42 -10.05 0.21
C GLN A 123 -0.99 -9.63 -1.15
N LEU A 124 -1.33 -10.62 -1.98
CA LEU A 124 -2.05 -10.40 -3.22
C LEU A 124 -3.55 -10.63 -3.00
N GLN A 125 -4.37 -9.71 -3.47
CA GLN A 125 -5.82 -9.86 -3.43
C GLN A 125 -6.26 -10.84 -4.52
N GLU A 126 -6.99 -11.88 -4.12
CA GLU A 126 -7.62 -12.79 -5.07
C GLU A 126 -8.60 -12.05 -5.98
N THR A 127 -8.61 -12.44 -7.25
CA THR A 127 -9.60 -11.94 -8.22
C THR A 127 -10.98 -12.47 -7.83
N PRO A 128 -11.98 -11.60 -7.64
CA PRO A 128 -13.34 -12.05 -7.36
C PRO A 128 -13.89 -12.92 -8.50
N VAL A 129 -14.59 -13.99 -8.14
CA VAL A 129 -15.26 -14.88 -9.11
C VAL A 129 -16.27 -14.07 -9.92
N GLY A 130 -16.12 -14.09 -11.25
CA GLY A 130 -16.99 -13.36 -12.19
C GLY A 130 -16.44 -12.02 -12.70
N VAL A 131 -15.22 -11.64 -12.31
CA VAL A 131 -14.49 -10.55 -12.97
C VAL A 131 -13.61 -11.17 -14.05
N ASP A 132 -13.98 -10.97 -15.32
CA ASP A 132 -13.18 -11.46 -16.46
C ASP A 132 -11.90 -10.64 -16.64
N ALA A 133 -10.87 -11.23 -17.25
CA ALA A 133 -9.57 -10.60 -17.49
C ALA A 133 -9.68 -9.26 -18.26
N ASP A 134 -10.66 -9.15 -19.16
CA ASP A 134 -10.93 -7.92 -19.91
C ASP A 134 -11.52 -6.81 -19.02
N GLN A 135 -12.34 -7.16 -18.03
CA GLN A 135 -12.86 -6.21 -17.04
C GLN A 135 -11.75 -5.77 -16.08
N GLN A 136 -10.83 -6.66 -15.71
CA GLN A 136 -9.64 -6.28 -14.94
C GLN A 136 -8.74 -5.32 -15.70
N ALA A 137 -8.44 -5.61 -16.97
CA ALA A 137 -7.62 -4.74 -17.81
C ALA A 137 -8.26 -3.35 -17.99
N GLN A 138 -9.59 -3.28 -18.11
CA GLN A 138 -10.31 -2.01 -18.12
C GLN A 138 -10.21 -1.27 -16.78
N LEU A 139 -10.31 -1.96 -15.64
CA LEU A 139 -10.18 -1.35 -14.31
C LEU A 139 -8.78 -0.79 -14.01
N VAL A 140 -7.76 -1.32 -14.68
CA VAL A 140 -6.36 -0.83 -14.64
C VAL A 140 -6.19 0.40 -15.54
N GLN A 141 -6.87 0.46 -16.70
CA GLN A 141 -6.75 1.56 -17.67
C GLN A 141 -7.51 2.84 -17.29
N TYR A 142 -8.55 2.76 -16.46
CA TYR A 142 -9.26 3.95 -15.98
C TYR A 142 -8.54 4.54 -14.77
N THR A 143 -8.20 5.83 -14.85
CA THR A 143 -7.79 6.60 -13.67
C THR A 143 -8.85 6.41 -12.56
N THR A 144 -8.45 6.34 -11.29
CA THR A 144 -9.39 6.17 -10.17
C THR A 144 -10.53 7.20 -10.22
N SER A 145 -10.25 8.40 -10.72
CA SER A 145 -11.22 9.48 -11.00
C SER A 145 -12.26 9.08 -12.05
N GLN A 146 -11.85 8.47 -13.16
CA GLN A 146 -12.76 7.92 -14.18
C GLN A 146 -13.59 6.75 -13.66
N ARG A 147 -13.03 5.95 -12.73
CA ARG A 147 -13.76 4.83 -12.10
C ARG A 147 -14.87 5.31 -11.15
N ILE A 148 -14.64 6.42 -10.44
CA ILE A 148 -15.65 7.09 -9.59
C ILE A 148 -16.74 7.75 -10.47
N ALA A 149 -16.34 8.48 -11.52
CA ALA A 149 -17.26 9.17 -12.41
C ALA A 149 -18.18 8.22 -13.21
N SER A 150 -17.71 7.01 -13.52
CA SER A 150 -18.46 6.00 -14.27
C SER A 150 -19.34 5.09 -13.40
N GLY A 151 -19.33 5.25 -12.07
CA GLY A 151 -20.11 4.40 -11.16
C GLY A 151 -19.60 2.95 -11.02
N LEU A 152 -18.55 2.56 -11.74
CA LEU A 152 -17.87 1.26 -11.64
C LEU A 152 -17.34 1.01 -10.22
N VAL A 153 -16.89 2.06 -9.54
CA VAL A 153 -16.56 2.04 -8.10
C VAL A 153 -17.84 1.72 -7.30
N ALA A 154 -18.91 2.50 -7.38
CA ALA A 154 -20.10 2.24 -6.56
C ALA A 154 -20.68 0.81 -6.70
N VAL A 155 -20.66 0.23 -7.91
CA VAL A 155 -21.16 -1.14 -8.16
C VAL A 155 -20.24 -2.22 -7.57
N LEU A 156 -18.91 -2.08 -7.71
CA LEU A 156 -17.95 -2.99 -7.09
C LEU A 156 -17.90 -2.82 -5.57
N TRP A 157 -18.25 -1.65 -5.05
CA TRP A 157 -18.11 -1.29 -3.63
C TRP A 157 -19.36 -1.65 -2.81
N ASN A 158 -20.57 -1.56 -3.38
CA ASN A 158 -21.83 -1.90 -2.70
C ASN A 158 -22.11 -3.41 -2.59
N ASN A 159 -21.58 -4.23 -3.50
CA ASN A 159 -21.84 -5.68 -3.53
C ASN A 159 -20.90 -6.52 -2.64
N ALA A 160 -20.54 -6.02 -1.45
CA ALA A 160 -19.79 -6.72 -0.39
C ALA A 160 -18.23 -6.70 -0.45
N MET A 161 -17.60 -5.74 -1.14
CA MET A 161 -16.15 -5.79 -1.41
C MET A 161 -15.24 -5.13 -0.35
N PHE A 162 -15.70 -4.30 0.60
CA PHE A 162 -14.78 -3.63 1.54
C PHE A 162 -15.00 -3.80 3.05
N PRO A 163 -16.22 -4.00 3.60
CA PRO A 163 -16.33 -4.22 5.05
C PRO A 163 -15.61 -5.51 5.51
N ASN A 164 -15.38 -6.45 4.59
CA ASN A 164 -14.85 -7.78 4.89
C ASN A 164 -13.48 -8.10 4.28
N ILE A 165 -12.89 -7.25 3.44
CA ILE A 165 -11.57 -7.55 2.87
C ILE A 165 -10.49 -7.25 3.90
N LEU A 166 -10.45 -6.04 4.45
CA LEU A 166 -9.51 -5.71 5.52
C LEU A 166 -9.75 -6.59 6.76
N SER A 167 -11.00 -6.98 7.07
CA SER A 167 -11.27 -7.88 8.20
C SER A 167 -10.84 -9.33 7.94
N LYS A 168 -11.03 -9.88 6.73
CA LYS A 168 -10.52 -11.21 6.35
C LYS A 168 -9.00 -11.27 6.31
N TYR A 169 -8.34 -10.20 5.86
CA TYR A 169 -6.88 -10.10 5.91
C TYR A 169 -6.36 -9.72 7.31
N SER A 170 -7.17 -9.10 8.18
CA SER A 170 -6.85 -8.87 9.62
C SER A 170 -6.73 -10.14 10.45
N ALA A 171 -7.37 -11.23 10.02
CA ALA A 171 -7.22 -12.54 10.67
C ALA A 171 -5.85 -13.18 10.37
N SER A 172 -5.15 -12.72 9.33
CA SER A 172 -3.71 -12.93 9.19
C SER A 172 -3.01 -11.84 10.00
N TYR A 173 -2.18 -12.22 10.96
CA TYR A 173 -1.56 -11.42 12.03
C TYR A 173 -0.94 -10.03 11.70
N CYS A 174 -0.99 -9.55 10.45
CA CYS A 174 -0.35 -8.33 9.98
C CYS A 174 -1.29 -7.12 9.82
N TRP A 175 -2.61 -7.30 9.67
CA TRP A 175 -3.56 -6.22 9.33
C TRP A 175 -4.36 -5.70 10.53
N ASP A 176 -4.02 -6.07 11.76
CA ASP A 176 -4.70 -5.57 12.96
C ASP A 176 -4.28 -4.11 13.20
N ALA A 177 -5.14 -3.17 12.80
CA ALA A 177 -4.97 -1.72 13.00
C ALA A 177 -4.89 -1.31 14.48
N ASN A 178 -5.11 -2.25 15.40
CA ASN A 178 -4.89 -2.11 16.83
C ASN A 178 -3.61 -2.82 17.26
N LEU A 179 -2.45 -2.42 16.71
CA LEU A 179 -1.16 -2.76 17.31
C LEU A 179 -1.22 -2.31 18.77
N ARG A 180 -1.46 -3.28 19.66
CA ARG A 180 -1.44 -3.09 21.10
C ARG A 180 -0.10 -2.45 21.44
N PRO A 181 -0.05 -1.53 22.43
CA PRO A 181 1.22 -1.10 22.97
C PRO A 181 1.97 -2.37 23.36
N ILE A 182 3.19 -2.53 22.84
CA ILE A 182 4.11 -3.55 23.32
C ILE A 182 4.28 -3.25 24.80
N ALA A 183 3.64 -4.06 25.66
CA ALA A 183 3.82 -3.95 27.09
C ALA A 183 5.30 -4.17 27.39
N GLN A 184 5.82 -3.25 28.21
CA GLN A 184 7.20 -3.13 28.65
C GLN A 184 7.75 -4.40 29.29
#